data_AF-A0A7M7LWI5-F1
#
_entry.id   AF-A0A7M7LWI5-F1
#
_cell.length_a   1.000
_cell.length_b   1.000
_cell.length_c   1.000
_cell.angle_alpha   90.00
_cell.angle_beta   90.00
_cell.angle_gamma   90.00
#
_symmetry.space_group_name_H-M   'P 1'
#
loop_
_entity.id
_entity.type
_entity.pdbx_description
1 polymer ?
#
loop_
_entity_poly.entity_id
_entity_poly.type
_entity_poly.pdbx_seq_one_letter_code
_entity_poly.pdbx_strand_id
1 'polypeptide(L)'
;MEGVNLKPESLQELIETLHILFATDKVNIEDVQAAMENYESNEDDWEKYAVFEHYRYTRNLVDEGNGRFDLMVLCWSEGQGSSIHSHSDAHCFMKVLDGTLKESTFAWPEESKKKNAMTQLASNTYERDQVAYINDSKGLHRVENPSHSDRAASLHLYSPPFQSCQCFDQRTGKSNTSMVTFWSKYGERTPYKPSRSTSVCPEPEPENN
;
A
#
# COMPACT_ATOMS: atom_id res chain seq x y z
N MET A 1 2.02 13.04 -31.86
CA MET A 1 2.06 12.31 -30.57
C MET A 1 1.02 11.23 -30.72
N GLU A 2 1.46 10.00 -31.01
CA GLU A 2 0.58 8.84 -30.95
C GLU A 2 0.06 8.72 -29.51
N GLY A 3 -1.23 8.37 -29.36
CA GLY A 3 -1.84 8.24 -28.04
C GLY A 3 -1.17 7.13 -27.24
N VAL A 4 -1.02 7.34 -25.93
CA VAL A 4 -0.50 6.30 -25.03
C VAL A 4 -1.44 5.10 -25.06
N ASN A 5 -0.91 3.89 -25.24
CA ASN A 5 -1.72 2.67 -25.16
C ASN A 5 -2.10 2.41 -23.69
N LEU A 6 -3.37 2.59 -23.36
CA LEU A 6 -3.91 2.35 -22.02
C LEU A 6 -4.47 0.93 -21.85
N LYS A 7 -4.20 0.00 -22.78
CA LYS A 7 -4.59 -1.41 -22.68
C LYS A 7 -3.34 -2.30 -22.77
N PRO A 8 -2.58 -2.43 -21.68
CA PRO A 8 -1.41 -3.31 -21.65
C PRO A 8 -1.85 -4.78 -21.65
N GLU A 9 -1.13 -5.62 -22.38
CA GLU A 9 -1.40 -7.07 -22.48
C GLU A 9 -0.60 -7.89 -21.45
N SER A 10 0.32 -7.25 -20.71
CA SER A 10 1.10 -7.86 -19.62
C SER A 10 1.47 -6.83 -18.55
N LEU A 11 1.92 -7.30 -17.38
CA LEU A 11 2.48 -6.41 -16.34
C LEU A 11 3.67 -5.60 -16.86
N GLN A 12 4.49 -6.19 -17.75
CA GLN A 12 5.65 -5.50 -18.32
C GLN A 12 5.20 -4.31 -19.19
N GLU A 13 4.19 -4.52 -20.04
CA GLU A 13 3.59 -3.43 -20.83
C GLU A 13 2.90 -2.39 -19.94
N LEU A 14 2.26 -2.81 -18.85
CA LEU A 14 1.69 -1.88 -17.87
C LEU A 14 2.78 -0.99 -17.28
N ILE A 15 3.92 -1.56 -16.86
CA ILE A 15 5.05 -0.80 -16.34
C ILE A 15 5.54 0.21 -17.38
N GLU A 16 5.71 -0.20 -18.64
CA GLU A 16 6.13 0.69 -19.73
C GLU A 16 5.14 1.84 -19.96
N THR A 17 3.84 1.55 -19.96
CA THR A 17 2.78 2.57 -20.04
C THR A 17 2.84 3.53 -18.85
N LEU A 18 3.05 3.04 -17.63
CA LEU A 18 3.17 3.88 -16.43
C LEU A 18 4.40 4.79 -16.51
N HIS A 19 5.55 4.30 -17.01
CA HIS A 19 6.73 5.15 -17.23
C HIS A 19 6.44 6.32 -18.18
N ILE A 20 5.61 6.10 -19.21
CA ILE A 20 5.18 7.16 -20.13
C ILE A 20 4.21 8.14 -19.44
N LEU A 21 3.21 7.63 -18.72
CA LEU A 21 2.21 8.46 -18.03
C LEU A 21 2.82 9.33 -16.92
N PHE A 22 3.86 8.83 -16.26
CA PHE A 22 4.62 9.56 -15.25
C PHE A 22 5.87 10.24 -15.84
N ALA A 23 5.99 10.42 -17.16
CA ALA A 23 7.19 11.05 -17.74
C ALA A 23 7.36 12.54 -17.38
N THR A 24 6.26 13.22 -17.01
CA THR A 24 6.24 14.65 -16.68
C THR A 24 5.65 14.90 -15.29
N ASP A 25 5.75 16.15 -14.79
CA ASP A 25 5.15 16.53 -13.51
C ASP A 25 3.60 16.57 -13.54
N LYS A 26 3.00 16.50 -14.73
CA LYS A 26 1.56 16.44 -14.91
C LYS A 26 1.14 14.99 -15.10
N VAL A 27 0.46 14.46 -14.10
CA VAL A 27 -0.10 13.11 -14.11
C VAL A 27 -1.60 13.21 -14.30
N ASN A 28 -2.14 12.53 -15.31
CA ASN A 28 -3.57 12.35 -15.48
C ASN A 28 -4.00 11.12 -14.68
N ILE A 29 -4.75 11.32 -13.60
CA ILE A 29 -5.15 10.26 -12.66
C ILE A 29 -6.08 9.27 -13.36
N GLU A 30 -6.94 9.76 -14.23
CA GLU A 30 -7.89 8.97 -15.00
C GLU A 30 -7.18 8.05 -15.99
N ASP A 31 -6.11 8.51 -16.65
CA ASP A 31 -5.34 7.68 -17.58
C ASP A 31 -4.56 6.58 -16.84
N VAL A 32 -3.99 6.90 -15.66
CA VAL A 32 -3.28 5.91 -14.82
C VAL A 32 -4.25 4.86 -14.30
N GLN A 33 -5.41 5.29 -13.80
CA GLN A 33 -6.45 4.38 -13.34
C GLN A 33 -6.93 3.49 -14.49
N ALA A 34 -7.18 4.06 -15.68
CA ALA A 34 -7.59 3.30 -16.85
C ALA A 34 -6.54 2.27 -17.29
N ALA A 35 -5.25 2.63 -17.29
CA ALA A 35 -4.17 1.69 -17.62
C ALA A 35 -4.12 0.51 -16.64
N MET A 36 -4.26 0.78 -15.33
CA MET A 36 -4.31 -0.27 -14.31
C MET A 36 -5.58 -1.12 -14.41
N GLU A 37 -6.75 -0.53 -14.69
CA GLU A 37 -8.01 -1.25 -14.87
C GLU A 37 -7.97 -2.17 -16.10
N ASN A 38 -7.45 -1.68 -17.22
CA ASN A 38 -7.41 -2.40 -18.49
C ASN A 38 -6.34 -3.51 -18.56
N TYR A 39 -5.34 -3.48 -17.68
CA TYR A 39 -4.47 -4.64 -17.48
C TYR A 39 -5.30 -5.80 -16.90
N GLU A 40 -5.49 -6.88 -17.65
CA GLU A 40 -6.11 -8.11 -17.12
C GLU A 40 -5.06 -8.89 -16.34
N SER A 41 -5.30 -9.11 -15.03
CA SER A 41 -4.35 -9.80 -14.15
C SER A 41 -4.04 -11.19 -14.69
N ASN A 42 -2.75 -11.47 -14.87
CA ASN A 42 -2.24 -12.78 -15.23
C ASN A 42 -1.19 -13.21 -14.20
N GLU A 43 -1.38 -14.36 -13.55
CA GLU A 43 -0.50 -14.83 -12.48
C GLU A 43 0.95 -15.01 -12.95
N ASP A 44 1.15 -15.49 -14.18
CA ASP A 44 2.49 -15.67 -14.77
C ASP A 44 3.30 -14.36 -14.84
N ASP A 45 2.63 -13.20 -14.89
CA ASP A 45 3.29 -11.90 -14.94
C ASP A 45 3.88 -11.48 -13.58
N TRP A 46 3.21 -11.85 -12.48
CA TRP A 46 3.45 -11.28 -11.16
C TRP A 46 3.79 -12.29 -10.07
N GLU A 47 3.66 -13.59 -10.30
CA GLU A 47 3.91 -14.66 -9.31
C GLU A 47 5.29 -14.54 -8.66
N LYS A 48 6.31 -14.14 -9.44
CA LYS A 48 7.68 -13.95 -8.94
C LYS A 48 7.79 -12.86 -7.87
N TYR A 49 6.84 -11.92 -7.81
CA TYR A 49 6.75 -10.88 -6.78
C TYR A 49 5.82 -11.28 -5.62
N ALA A 50 5.04 -12.35 -5.77
CA ALA A 50 4.02 -12.78 -4.82
C ALA A 50 4.59 -13.56 -3.61
N VAL A 51 5.44 -12.89 -2.83
CA VAL A 51 6.09 -13.52 -1.67
C VAL A 51 5.22 -13.33 -0.42
N PHE A 52 4.41 -14.33 -0.07
CA PHE A 52 3.54 -14.31 1.11
C PHE A 52 4.28 -14.56 2.43
N GLU A 53 3.68 -14.09 3.53
CA GLU A 53 4.11 -14.36 4.91
C GLU A 53 2.88 -14.66 5.79
N HIS A 54 3.04 -15.54 6.78
CA HIS A 54 1.93 -16.06 7.57
C HIS A 54 1.37 -15.01 8.55
N TYR A 55 2.25 -14.22 9.19
CA TYR A 55 1.86 -13.35 10.30
C TYR A 55 1.51 -11.92 9.92
N ARG A 56 1.86 -11.49 8.71
CA ARG A 56 1.61 -10.13 8.22
C ARG A 56 1.56 -10.11 6.70
N TYR A 57 0.88 -9.11 6.16
CA TYR A 57 0.96 -8.85 4.73
C TYR A 57 2.36 -8.36 4.37
N THR A 58 2.78 -8.61 3.15
CA THR A 58 4.11 -8.26 2.63
C THR A 58 4.01 -7.18 1.57
N ARG A 59 5.07 -6.38 1.43
CA ARG A 59 5.23 -5.39 0.35
C ARG A 59 6.41 -5.81 -0.51
N ASN A 60 6.17 -6.12 -1.78
CA ASN A 60 7.15 -6.69 -2.68
C ASN A 60 7.34 -5.72 -3.86
N LEU A 61 8.47 -5.02 -3.89
CA LEU A 61 8.73 -3.98 -4.90
C LEU A 61 8.88 -4.60 -6.28
N VAL A 62 8.15 -4.07 -7.25
CA VAL A 62 8.16 -4.48 -8.66
C VAL A 62 9.05 -3.54 -9.47
N ASP A 63 8.82 -2.24 -9.35
CA ASP A 63 9.51 -1.21 -10.13
C ASP A 63 9.63 0.09 -9.30
N GLU A 64 10.77 0.78 -9.37
CA GLU A 64 11.01 2.08 -8.69
C GLU A 64 10.66 3.27 -9.61
N GLY A 65 9.97 3.00 -10.71
CA GLY A 65 9.58 3.96 -11.70
C GLY A 65 10.77 4.72 -12.28
N ASN A 66 10.49 5.96 -12.67
CA ASN A 66 11.46 6.95 -13.10
C ASN A 66 11.78 7.94 -11.96
N GLY A 67 11.74 7.47 -10.71
CA GLY A 67 11.85 8.28 -9.49
C GLY A 67 10.59 9.06 -9.12
N ARG A 68 9.49 8.84 -9.85
CA ARG A 68 8.21 9.53 -9.64
C ARG A 68 7.09 8.62 -9.14
N PHE A 69 7.26 7.31 -9.22
CA PHE A 69 6.33 6.36 -8.62
C PHE A 69 7.06 5.11 -8.14
N ASP A 70 6.50 4.44 -7.13
CA ASP A 70 6.85 3.07 -6.79
C ASP A 70 5.68 2.16 -7.17
N LEU A 71 5.98 1.02 -7.79
CA LEU A 71 5.03 -0.05 -8.09
C LEU A 71 5.38 -1.29 -7.26
N MET A 72 4.42 -1.85 -6.55
CA MET A 72 4.66 -3.00 -5.67
C MET A 72 3.46 -3.95 -5.60
N VAL A 73 3.73 -5.25 -5.46
CA VAL A 73 2.71 -6.25 -5.12
C VAL A 73 2.63 -6.36 -3.61
N LEU A 74 1.41 -6.24 -3.07
CA LEU A 74 1.10 -6.58 -1.70
C LEU A 74 0.42 -7.94 -1.66
N CYS A 75 0.90 -8.81 -0.76
CA CYS A 75 0.36 -10.15 -0.58
C CYS A 75 -0.28 -10.25 0.79
N TRP A 76 -1.54 -10.67 0.81
CA TRP A 76 -2.40 -10.72 1.98
C TRP A 76 -2.79 -12.17 2.24
N SER A 77 -2.24 -12.78 3.28
CA SER A 77 -2.74 -14.07 3.74
C SER A 77 -4.12 -13.91 4.38
N GLU A 78 -4.73 -15.02 4.75
CA GLU A 78 -6.10 -15.12 5.23
C GLU A 78 -6.32 -14.22 6.47
N GLY A 79 -7.35 -13.37 6.43
CA GLY A 79 -7.71 -12.46 7.52
C GLY A 79 -6.74 -11.31 7.79
N GLN A 80 -5.68 -11.16 7.00
CA GLN A 80 -4.70 -10.10 7.20
C GLN A 80 -5.24 -8.73 6.78
N GLY A 81 -4.79 -7.69 7.47
CA GLY A 81 -5.15 -6.32 7.13
C GLY A 81 -4.08 -5.32 7.53
N SER A 82 -4.15 -4.14 6.94
CA SER A 82 -3.29 -3.01 7.29
C SER A 82 -3.81 -2.28 8.54
N SER A 83 -2.97 -1.41 9.09
CA SER A 83 -3.45 -0.35 9.99
C SER A 83 -4.26 0.68 9.21
N ILE A 84 -5.03 1.51 9.91
CA ILE A 84 -5.54 2.74 9.29
C ILE A 84 -4.35 3.64 9.00
N HIS A 85 -4.16 4.10 7.77
CA HIS A 85 -2.96 4.86 7.41
C HIS A 85 -3.21 5.96 6.37
N SER A 86 -2.28 6.92 6.35
CA SER A 86 -2.18 7.98 5.35
C SER A 86 -1.24 7.61 4.20
N HIS A 87 -1.19 8.47 3.18
CA HIS A 87 -0.40 8.29 1.97
C HIS A 87 0.71 9.36 1.80
N SER A 88 0.91 10.22 2.79
CA SER A 88 2.00 11.22 2.80
C SER A 88 1.98 12.12 1.57
N ASP A 89 0.79 12.66 1.28
CA ASP A 89 0.48 13.49 0.11
C ASP A 89 0.70 12.81 -1.26
N ALA A 90 0.89 11.49 -1.29
CA ALA A 90 0.98 10.71 -2.51
C ALA A 90 -0.40 10.26 -3.04
N HIS A 91 -0.48 10.11 -4.35
CA HIS A 91 -1.50 9.33 -5.03
C HIS A 91 -1.30 7.84 -4.75
N CYS A 92 -2.36 7.12 -4.41
CA CYS A 92 -2.36 5.68 -4.22
C CYS A 92 -3.41 5.04 -5.13
N PHE A 93 -2.95 4.15 -6.00
CA PHE A 93 -3.82 3.27 -6.79
C PHE A 93 -3.64 1.85 -6.28
N MET A 94 -4.73 1.12 -6.09
CA MET A 94 -4.73 -0.28 -5.68
C MET A 94 -5.55 -1.09 -6.69
N LYS A 95 -4.92 -1.96 -7.45
CA LYS A 95 -5.59 -2.99 -8.27
C LYS A 95 -5.58 -4.32 -7.54
N VAL A 96 -6.71 -5.02 -7.48
CA VAL A 96 -6.73 -6.41 -7.00
C VAL A 96 -6.25 -7.31 -8.13
N LEU A 97 -5.14 -8.03 -7.89
CA LEU A 97 -4.59 -9.00 -8.85
C LEU A 97 -5.22 -10.37 -8.68
N ASP A 98 -5.49 -10.75 -7.43
CA ASP A 98 -6.15 -12.02 -7.11
C ASP A 98 -6.90 -11.94 -5.78
N GLY A 99 -7.96 -12.74 -5.65
CA GLY A 99 -8.83 -12.76 -4.49
C GLY A 99 -9.71 -11.51 -4.36
N THR A 100 -9.98 -11.12 -3.12
CA THR A 100 -10.88 -10.02 -2.77
C THR A 100 -10.29 -9.19 -1.63
N LEU A 101 -10.37 -7.87 -1.74
CA LEU A 101 -9.95 -6.95 -0.68
C LEU A 101 -11.10 -6.03 -0.27
N LYS A 102 -11.19 -5.76 1.03
CA LYS A 102 -12.12 -4.79 1.60
C LYS A 102 -11.35 -3.53 1.97
N GLU A 103 -11.75 -2.40 1.42
CA GLU A 103 -11.29 -1.08 1.81
C GLU A 103 -12.29 -0.44 2.77
N SER A 104 -11.82 0.08 3.89
CA SER A 104 -12.59 0.94 4.79
C SER A 104 -11.91 2.30 4.88
N THR A 105 -12.61 3.37 4.48
CA THR A 105 -12.09 4.73 4.51
C THR A 105 -12.50 5.44 5.80
N PHE A 106 -11.66 6.35 6.29
CA PHE A 106 -11.84 7.06 7.56
C PHE A 106 -11.56 8.55 7.41
N ALA A 107 -12.28 9.36 8.18
CA ALA A 107 -11.96 10.78 8.32
C ALA A 107 -10.66 10.96 9.10
N TRP A 108 -9.99 12.09 8.86
CA TRP A 108 -8.88 12.54 9.69
C TRP A 108 -9.34 12.79 11.13
N PRO A 109 -8.53 12.43 12.15
CA PRO A 109 -8.87 12.66 13.55
C PRO A 109 -8.93 14.16 13.87
N GLU A 110 -9.96 14.60 14.61
CA GLU A 110 -10.11 16.00 15.04
C GLU A 110 -9.33 16.29 16.34
N GLU A 111 -8.34 17.18 16.32
CA GLU A 111 -7.48 17.45 17.50
C GLU A 111 -8.24 17.92 18.76
N SER A 112 -9.44 18.48 18.60
CA SER A 112 -10.21 19.11 19.67
C SER A 112 -11.00 18.12 20.56
N LYS A 113 -11.12 16.84 20.18
CA LYS A 113 -11.97 15.87 20.88
C LYS A 113 -11.18 15.01 21.87
N LYS A 114 -11.56 15.08 23.17
CA LYS A 114 -10.96 14.29 24.28
C LYS A 114 -11.05 12.77 24.13
N LYS A 115 -11.95 12.27 23.27
CA LYS A 115 -12.04 10.88 22.82
C LYS A 115 -12.24 10.91 21.31
N ASN A 116 -11.19 10.58 20.57
CA ASN A 116 -11.15 10.76 19.13
C ASN A 116 -11.14 9.42 18.40
N ALA A 117 -12.16 8.60 18.68
CA ALA A 117 -12.36 7.39 17.88
C ALA A 117 -12.56 7.80 16.42
N MET A 118 -11.87 7.11 15.52
CA MET A 118 -11.89 7.46 14.11
C MET A 118 -13.26 7.16 13.50
N THR A 119 -13.76 8.11 12.71
CA THR A 119 -15.04 7.98 12.01
C THR A 119 -14.82 7.28 10.67
N GLN A 120 -15.43 6.11 10.49
CA GLN A 120 -15.46 5.43 9.20
C GLN A 120 -16.41 6.16 8.24
N LEU A 121 -15.96 6.40 7.01
CA LEU A 121 -16.69 7.11 5.97
C LEU A 121 -17.39 6.14 5.01
N ALA A 122 -16.68 5.11 4.55
CA ALA A 122 -17.21 4.09 3.66
C ALA A 122 -16.56 2.72 3.90
N SER A 123 -17.17 1.69 3.31
CA SER A 123 -16.61 0.35 3.19
C SER A 123 -16.95 -0.19 1.82
N ASN A 124 -15.94 -0.52 1.02
CA ASN A 124 -16.09 -1.08 -0.32
C ASN A 124 -15.34 -2.41 -0.40
N THR A 125 -15.84 -3.32 -1.23
CA THR A 125 -15.16 -4.57 -1.56
C THR A 125 -14.73 -4.50 -3.01
N TYR A 126 -13.48 -4.85 -3.26
CA TYR A 126 -12.87 -4.90 -4.58
C TYR A 126 -12.50 -6.35 -4.90
N GLU A 127 -12.98 -6.83 -6.03
CA GLU A 127 -12.66 -8.13 -6.60
C GLU A 127 -11.56 -8.02 -7.65
N ARG A 128 -11.10 -9.16 -8.15
CA ARG A 128 -10.08 -9.26 -9.19
C ARG A 128 -10.30 -8.26 -10.32
N ASP A 129 -9.20 -7.64 -10.73
CA ASP A 129 -9.06 -6.60 -11.74
C ASP A 129 -9.67 -5.22 -11.41
N GLN A 130 -10.45 -5.09 -10.34
CA GLN A 130 -10.96 -3.79 -9.92
C GLN A 130 -9.85 -2.91 -9.32
N VAL A 131 -9.98 -1.60 -9.55
CA VAL A 131 -9.04 -0.58 -9.07
C VAL A 131 -9.72 0.39 -8.11
N ALA A 132 -9.03 0.69 -7.02
CA ALA A 132 -9.36 1.75 -6.09
C ALA A 132 -8.33 2.88 -6.20
N TYR A 133 -8.78 4.11 -5.90
CA TYR A 133 -7.92 5.28 -5.85
C TYR A 133 -8.18 6.10 -4.58
N ILE A 134 -7.09 6.46 -3.90
CA ILE A 134 -7.13 7.31 -2.71
C ILE A 134 -5.93 8.25 -2.66
N ASN A 135 -6.11 9.38 -1.98
CA ASN A 135 -5.06 10.28 -1.53
C ASN A 135 -5.50 10.94 -0.21
N ASP A 136 -4.61 11.69 0.42
CA ASP A 136 -4.85 12.26 1.75
C ASP A 136 -6.01 13.27 1.79
N SER A 137 -6.39 13.88 0.66
CA SER A 137 -7.57 14.75 0.59
C SER A 137 -8.91 14.00 0.56
N LYS A 138 -8.91 12.70 0.20
CA LYS A 138 -10.08 11.82 0.29
C LYS A 138 -10.22 11.17 1.68
N GLY A 139 -9.12 11.05 2.41
CA GLY A 139 -9.09 10.54 3.78
C GLY A 139 -8.02 9.47 4.00
N LEU A 140 -8.20 8.74 5.09
CA LEU A 140 -7.36 7.62 5.50
C LEU A 140 -8.04 6.31 5.10
N HIS A 141 -7.29 5.21 5.03
CA HIS A 141 -7.94 3.91 4.82
C HIS A 141 -7.29 2.75 5.55
N ARG A 142 -8.05 1.65 5.65
CA ARG A 142 -7.58 0.32 6.00
C ARG A 142 -7.98 -0.63 4.88
N VAL A 143 -7.07 -1.52 4.50
CA VAL A 143 -7.28 -2.56 3.49
C VAL A 143 -7.11 -3.91 4.17
N GLU A 144 -8.05 -4.82 3.94
CA GLU A 144 -8.11 -6.12 4.61
C GLU A 144 -8.44 -7.20 3.57
N ASN A 145 -7.81 -8.37 3.69
CA ASN A 145 -8.32 -9.60 3.10
C ASN A 145 -9.40 -10.15 4.07
N PRO A 146 -10.70 -10.08 3.71
CA PRO A 146 -11.76 -10.56 4.58
C PRO A 146 -11.89 -12.10 4.56
N SER A 147 -11.24 -12.80 3.63
CA SER A 147 -11.32 -14.27 3.54
C SER A 147 -10.53 -14.93 4.65
N HIS A 148 -11.10 -16.00 5.20
CA HIS A 148 -10.44 -16.88 6.17
C HIS A 148 -9.88 -18.16 5.55
N SER A 149 -10.08 -18.35 4.24
CA SER A 149 -9.67 -19.54 3.48
C SER A 149 -8.76 -19.24 2.31
N ASP A 150 -8.85 -18.03 1.77
CA ASP A 150 -8.21 -17.65 0.51
C ASP A 150 -7.27 -16.46 0.72
N ARG A 151 -6.16 -16.49 0.01
CA ARG A 151 -5.21 -15.39 -0.05
C ARG A 151 -5.69 -14.33 -1.03
N ALA A 152 -5.10 -13.15 -0.95
CA ALA A 152 -5.30 -12.09 -1.93
C ALA A 152 -3.96 -11.45 -2.32
N ALA A 153 -3.89 -10.95 -3.55
CA ALA A 153 -2.76 -10.17 -4.05
C ALA A 153 -3.27 -8.87 -4.68
N SER A 154 -2.53 -7.78 -4.51
CA SER A 154 -2.89 -6.49 -5.07
C SER A 154 -1.66 -5.72 -5.57
N LEU A 155 -1.80 -5.02 -6.68
CA LEU A 155 -0.80 -4.13 -7.23
C LEU A 155 -1.05 -2.70 -6.72
N HIS A 156 -0.05 -2.10 -6.10
CA HIS A 156 -0.11 -0.75 -5.56
C HIS A 156 0.86 0.16 -6.32
N LEU A 157 0.36 1.32 -6.75
CA LEU A 157 1.17 2.40 -7.30
C LEU A 157 1.09 3.62 -6.39
N TYR A 158 2.25 4.12 -5.97
CA TYR A 158 2.36 5.33 -5.16
C TYR A 158 3.14 6.41 -5.88
N SER A 159 2.62 7.64 -5.95
CA SER A 159 3.30 8.78 -6.61
C SER A 159 3.04 10.11 -5.86
N PRO A 160 4.08 10.84 -5.42
CA PRO A 160 5.49 10.45 -5.46
C PRO A 160 5.78 9.25 -4.54
N PRO A 161 6.95 8.58 -4.69
CA PRO A 161 7.40 7.57 -3.75
C PRO A 161 7.59 8.17 -2.36
N PHE A 162 7.30 7.40 -1.31
CA PHE A 162 7.49 7.84 0.07
C PHE A 162 8.12 6.74 0.93
N GLN A 163 8.87 7.15 1.95
CA GLN A 163 9.61 6.24 2.84
C GLN A 163 8.91 5.97 4.16
N SER A 164 7.88 6.75 4.50
CA SER A 164 7.15 6.63 5.75
C SER A 164 5.72 7.12 5.59
N CYS A 165 4.79 6.52 6.33
CA CYS A 165 3.41 6.99 6.45
C CYS A 165 2.99 7.09 7.92
N GLN A 166 1.85 7.72 8.18
CA GLN A 166 1.25 7.71 9.51
C GLN A 166 0.27 6.55 9.64
N CYS A 167 0.41 5.75 10.70
CA CYS A 167 -0.56 4.73 11.10
C CYS A 167 -1.35 5.21 12.31
N PHE A 168 -2.66 5.02 12.30
CA PHE A 168 -3.59 5.54 13.30
C PHE A 168 -4.24 4.42 14.11
N ASP A 169 -4.34 4.62 15.42
CA ASP A 169 -5.15 3.80 16.31
C ASP A 169 -6.62 4.18 16.16
N GLN A 170 -7.46 3.23 15.74
CA GLN A 170 -8.88 3.49 15.46
C GLN A 170 -9.66 4.02 16.67
N ARG A 171 -9.30 3.62 17.90
CA ARG A 171 -10.06 3.97 19.11
C ARG A 171 -9.72 5.37 19.62
N THR A 172 -8.49 5.82 19.39
CA THR A 172 -7.95 7.03 19.99
C THR A 172 -7.59 8.11 18.99
N GLY A 173 -7.46 7.77 17.70
CA GLY A 173 -7.02 8.69 16.65
C GLY A 173 -5.54 9.07 16.75
N LYS A 174 -4.80 8.51 17.71
CA LYS A 174 -3.36 8.76 17.84
C LYS A 174 -2.62 8.11 16.67
N SER A 175 -1.68 8.84 16.10
CA SER A 175 -0.82 8.34 15.04
C SER A 175 0.58 8.01 15.52
N ASN A 176 1.24 7.09 14.82
CA ASN A 176 2.68 6.86 14.88
C ASN A 176 3.23 6.83 13.45
N THR A 177 4.45 7.32 13.27
CA THR A 177 5.16 7.20 12.00
C THR A 177 5.65 5.77 11.81
N SER A 178 5.30 5.17 10.68
CA SER A 178 5.75 3.85 10.27
C SER A 178 6.64 3.97 9.03
N MET A 179 7.83 3.38 9.08
CA MET A 179 8.71 3.29 7.91
C MET A 179 8.21 2.23 6.95
N VAL A 180 8.19 2.53 5.66
CA VAL A 180 7.90 1.56 4.61
C VAL A 180 9.11 0.62 4.50
N THR A 181 8.85 -0.68 4.61
CA THR A 181 9.86 -1.72 4.42
C THR A 181 9.40 -2.70 3.36
N PHE A 182 10.32 -3.08 2.47
CA PHE A 182 10.07 -4.09 1.45
C PHE A 182 10.47 -5.47 1.96
N TRP A 183 9.56 -6.43 1.80
CA TRP A 183 9.82 -7.85 2.04
C TRP A 183 10.66 -8.44 0.91
N SER A 184 10.34 -8.16 -0.34
CA SER A 184 11.22 -8.45 -1.48
C SER A 184 11.38 -7.22 -2.37
N LYS A 185 12.44 -7.22 -3.17
CA LYS A 185 12.63 -6.28 -4.28
C LYS A 185 12.94 -7.07 -5.54
N TYR A 186 12.21 -6.80 -6.62
CA TYR A 186 12.40 -7.41 -7.94
C TYR A 186 12.32 -8.95 -7.93
N GLY A 187 11.52 -9.51 -7.01
CA GLY A 187 11.39 -10.96 -6.81
C GLY A 187 12.42 -11.57 -5.86
N GLU A 188 13.39 -10.79 -5.36
CA GLU A 188 14.41 -11.28 -4.42
C GLU A 188 14.16 -10.81 -2.98
N ARG A 189 14.29 -11.73 -2.02
CA ARG A 189 14.05 -11.42 -0.61
C ARG A 189 15.06 -10.40 -0.09
N THR A 190 14.57 -9.33 0.54
CA THR A 190 15.47 -8.36 1.19
C THR A 190 16.12 -8.96 2.44
N PRO A 191 17.43 -8.70 2.69
CA PRO A 191 18.09 -9.17 3.90
C PRO A 191 17.36 -8.68 5.16
N TYR A 192 17.12 -9.58 6.11
CA TYR A 192 16.60 -9.21 7.41
C TYR A 192 17.60 -8.28 8.12
N LYS A 193 17.23 -7.01 8.27
CA LYS A 193 17.93 -6.07 9.13
C LYS A 193 17.15 -5.97 10.43
N PRO A 194 17.60 -6.55 11.56
CA PRO A 194 16.95 -6.32 12.84
C PRO A 194 16.98 -4.83 13.14
N SER A 195 15.81 -4.24 13.41
CA SER A 195 15.73 -2.88 13.93
C SER A 195 16.39 -2.89 15.30
N ARG A 196 17.49 -2.14 15.47
CA ARG A 196 18.01 -1.87 16.81
C ARG A 196 17.03 -0.93 17.51
N SER A 197 16.10 -1.48 18.28
CA SER A 197 15.42 -0.71 19.32
C SER A 197 16.40 -0.54 20.48
N THR A 198 17.12 0.58 20.54
CA THR A 198 17.82 0.97 21.76
C THR A 198 16.79 1.52 22.74
N SER A 199 16.08 0.63 23.40
CA SER A 199 15.46 0.89 24.69
C SER A 199 16.33 0.20 25.74
N VAL A 200 17.42 0.87 26.12
CA VAL A 200 18.12 0.52 27.35
C VAL A 200 17.22 0.98 28.48
N CYS A 201 16.59 0.03 29.18
CA CYS A 201 15.96 0.32 30.47
C CYS A 201 17.06 0.84 31.41
N PRO A 202 16.88 1.99 32.09
CA PRO A 202 17.81 2.39 33.13
C PRO A 202 17.81 1.32 34.24
N GLU A 203 18.99 0.86 34.64
CA GLU A 203 19.14 0.07 35.86
C GLU A 203 18.69 0.93 37.06
N PRO A 204 17.99 0.34 38.06
CA PRO A 204 17.65 1.08 39.27
C PRO A 204 18.92 1.39 40.07
N GLU A 205 19.06 2.65 40.50
CA GLU A 205 20.16 3.06 41.37
C GLU A 205 20.15 2.26 42.69
N PRO A 206 21.32 1.87 43.23
CA PRO A 206 21.37 1.18 44.51
C PRO A 206 20.95 2.12 45.64
N GLU A 207 19.95 1.71 46.41
CA GLU A 207 19.60 2.33 47.68
C GLU A 207 20.83 2.30 48.61
N ASN A 208 21.40 3.45 48.89
CA ASN A 208 22.37 3.61 49.97
C ASN A 208 21.62 3.67 51.30
N ASN A 209 22.04 2.76 52.20
CA ASN A 209 21.65 2.66 53.60
C ASN A 209 22.28 3.80 54.42
#